data_AF-A0A915WR98-F1
#
_entry.id   AF-A0A915WR98-F1
#
_cell.length_a   1.000
_cell.length_b   1.000
_cell.length_c   1.000
_cell.angle_alpha   90.00
_cell.angle_beta   90.00
_cell.angle_gamma   90.00
#
_symmetry.space_group_name_H-M   'P 1'
#
loop_
_entity.id
_entity.type
_entity.pdbx_description
1 polymer ?
#
loop_
_entity_poly.entity_id
_entity_poly.type
_entity_poly.pdbx_seq_one_letter_code
_entity_poly.pdbx_strand_id
1 'polypeptide(L)'
;MNFVNNLKASFLLYKRNILFGFLYGIIKSLLYIIFSIPIIGTFIYSYLYPRILKYYYEKLTKEKLDSKLNISFISIFIPSIIQNILIFSSIFISSYFYLSILSLDYLNNKLVYINSPLNLSFYNFILPVVVSFIIFYGITYIMYIFSMNSFYGSILGKVNKYNLEINNSSKIFFNILTLFLISMFILFFLSSIIILNKYLILIPILIFILLIVPLLDIIGLVSFDSK
;
A
#
# COMPACT_ATOMS: atom_id res chain seq x y z
N MET A 1 24.62 -4.22 1.84
CA MET A 1 24.75 -3.12 0.84
C MET A 1 24.11 -1.80 1.32
N ASN A 2 24.60 -0.66 0.83
CA ASN A 2 23.98 0.68 0.97
C ASN A 2 22.89 0.91 -0.09
N PHE A 3 21.92 1.81 0.17
CA PHE A 3 20.76 2.10 -0.70
C PHE A 3 21.13 2.26 -2.18
N VAL A 4 22.19 3.02 -2.48
CA VAL A 4 22.65 3.28 -3.86
C VAL A 4 23.01 1.99 -4.60
N ASN A 5 23.64 1.02 -3.92
CA ASN A 5 24.00 -0.26 -4.52
C ASN A 5 22.76 -1.12 -4.79
N ASN A 6 21.80 -1.12 -3.86
CA ASN A 6 20.53 -1.83 -4.03
C ASN A 6 19.75 -1.23 -5.21
N LEU A 7 19.66 0.10 -5.28
CA LEU A 7 19.00 0.80 -6.38
C LEU A 7 19.68 0.51 -7.73
N LYS A 8 21.01 0.55 -7.78
CA LYS A 8 21.77 0.21 -9.01
C LYS A 8 21.49 -1.23 -9.45
N ALA A 9 21.53 -2.19 -8.53
CA ALA A 9 21.26 -3.59 -8.82
C ALA A 9 19.81 -3.80 -9.29
N SER A 10 18.83 -3.23 -8.59
CA SER A 10 17.41 -3.30 -8.98
C SER A 10 17.16 -2.67 -10.35
N PHE A 11 17.79 -1.54 -10.65
CA PHE A 11 17.66 -0.88 -11.94
C PHE A 11 18.32 -1.70 -13.07
N LEU A 12 19.48 -2.32 -12.81
CA LEU A 12 20.11 -3.23 -13.78
C LEU A 12 19.23 -4.43 -14.11
N LEU A 13 18.60 -5.04 -13.09
CA LEU A 13 17.64 -6.12 -13.27
C LEU A 13 16.42 -5.66 -14.10
N TYR A 14 15.83 -4.52 -13.73
CA TYR A 14 14.68 -3.95 -14.42
C TYR A 14 14.98 -3.59 -15.88
N LYS A 15 16.11 -2.90 -16.12
CA LYS A 15 16.54 -2.47 -17.45
C LYS A 15 16.71 -3.63 -18.42
N ARG A 16 17.16 -4.79 -17.93
CA ARG A 16 17.37 -5.98 -18.76
C ARG A 16 16.08 -6.47 -19.43
N ASN A 17 14.94 -6.29 -18.77
CA ASN A 17 13.65 -6.88 -19.16
C ASN A 17 12.48 -5.91 -18.88
N ILE A 18 12.57 -4.67 -19.35
CA ILE A 18 11.58 -3.60 -19.10
C ILE A 18 10.15 -4.03 -19.47
N LEU A 19 9.97 -4.80 -20.54
CA LEU A 19 8.66 -5.27 -20.99
C LEU A 19 7.96 -6.15 -19.94
N PHE A 20 8.71 -7.01 -19.24
CA PHE A 20 8.15 -7.79 -18.12
C PHE A 20 7.80 -6.89 -16.94
N GLY A 21 8.59 -5.84 -16.70
CA GLY A 21 8.29 -4.84 -15.68
C GLY A 21 6.99 -4.08 -15.96
N PHE A 22 6.79 -3.69 -17.21
CA PHE A 22 5.58 -3.03 -17.67
C PHE A 22 4.34 -3.94 -17.51
N LEU A 23 4.41 -5.19 -17.97
CA LEU A 23 3.34 -6.18 -17.80
C LEU A 23 3.02 -6.42 -16.32
N TYR A 24 4.07 -6.53 -15.49
CA TYR A 24 3.92 -6.67 -14.05
C TYR A 24 3.20 -5.46 -13.44
N GLY A 25 3.54 -4.23 -13.84
CA GLY A 25 2.87 -3.00 -13.41
C GLY A 25 1.36 -3.01 -13.73
N ILE A 26 1.00 -3.43 -14.94
CA ILE A 26 -0.42 -3.58 -15.34
C ILE A 26 -1.13 -4.60 -14.46
N ILE A 27 -0.56 -5.81 -14.30
CA ILE A 27 -1.16 -6.87 -13.50
C ILE A 27 -1.32 -6.44 -12.04
N LYS A 28 -0.30 -5.78 -11.47
CA LYS A 28 -0.35 -5.28 -10.10
C LYS A 28 -1.41 -4.19 -9.92
N SER A 29 -1.64 -3.36 -10.94
CA SER A 29 -2.71 -2.36 -10.93
C SER A 29 -4.09 -3.02 -10.89
N LEU A 30 -4.31 -4.04 -11.72
CA LEU A 30 -5.55 -4.82 -11.71
C LEU A 30 -5.78 -5.52 -10.36
N LEU A 31 -4.72 -6.07 -9.76
CA LEU A 31 -4.78 -6.63 -8.41
C LEU A 31 -5.17 -5.61 -7.34
N TYR A 32 -4.69 -4.36 -7.47
CA TYR A 32 -5.03 -3.30 -6.52
C TYR A 32 -6.52 -2.89 -6.64
N ILE A 33 -7.09 -2.95 -7.84
CA ILE A 33 -8.53 -2.76 -8.03
C ILE A 33 -9.30 -3.88 -7.32
N ILE A 34 -8.88 -5.15 -7.49
CA ILE A 34 -9.49 -6.29 -6.81
C ILE A 34 -9.39 -6.16 -5.28
N PHE A 35 -8.26 -5.65 -4.77
CA PHE A 35 -8.04 -5.42 -3.34
C PHE A 35 -9.08 -4.48 -2.70
N SER A 36 -9.72 -3.63 -3.50
CA SER A 36 -10.77 -2.71 -3.03
C SER A 36 -12.07 -3.44 -2.64
N ILE A 37 -12.23 -4.71 -3.02
CA ILE A 37 -13.35 -5.55 -2.60
C ILE A 37 -13.04 -6.11 -1.19
N PRO A 38 -13.84 -5.81 -0.16
CA PRO A 38 -13.61 -6.30 1.20
C PRO A 38 -13.46 -7.81 1.26
N ILE A 39 -12.53 -8.29 2.09
CA ILE A 39 -12.31 -9.69 2.48
C ILE A 39 -11.92 -10.59 1.30
N ILE A 40 -12.80 -10.77 0.32
CA ILE A 40 -12.58 -11.56 -0.89
C ILE A 40 -11.45 -10.94 -1.71
N GLY A 41 -11.51 -9.63 -1.96
CA GLY A 41 -10.46 -8.93 -2.69
C GLY A 41 -9.13 -8.98 -1.96
N THR A 42 -9.15 -8.82 -0.64
CA THR A 42 -7.99 -9.02 0.25
C THR A 42 -7.36 -10.40 0.11
N PHE A 43 -8.18 -11.45 0.13
CA PHE A 43 -7.73 -12.83 -0.01
C PHE A 43 -7.11 -13.06 -1.38
N ILE A 44 -7.80 -12.67 -2.46
CA ILE A 44 -7.33 -12.81 -3.84
C ILE A 44 -6.01 -12.06 -4.03
N TYR A 45 -5.93 -10.81 -3.56
CA TYR A 45 -4.71 -10.00 -3.62
C TYR A 45 -3.56 -10.70 -2.89
N SER A 46 -3.77 -11.11 -1.65
CA SER A 46 -2.74 -11.75 -0.82
C SER A 46 -2.28 -13.09 -1.40
N TYR A 47 -3.16 -13.78 -2.12
CA TYR A 47 -2.86 -15.05 -2.80
C TYR A 47 -2.08 -14.83 -4.10
N LEU A 48 -2.52 -13.91 -4.95
CA LEU A 48 -1.94 -13.72 -6.28
C LEU A 48 -0.65 -12.90 -6.26
N TYR A 49 -0.60 -11.85 -5.42
CA TYR A 49 0.52 -10.91 -5.42
C TYR A 49 1.89 -11.58 -5.20
N PRO A 50 2.09 -12.48 -4.21
CA PRO A 50 3.37 -13.17 -4.05
C PRO A 50 3.74 -14.06 -5.23
N ARG A 51 2.75 -14.71 -5.86
CA ARG A 51 2.97 -15.61 -7.02
C ARG A 51 3.42 -14.82 -8.23
N ILE A 52 2.80 -13.68 -8.47
CA ILE A 52 3.14 -12.79 -9.59
C ILE A 52 4.49 -12.13 -9.35
N LEU A 53 4.79 -11.70 -8.11
CA LEU A 53 6.11 -11.16 -7.77
C LEU A 53 7.23 -12.21 -7.89
N LYS A 54 6.99 -13.44 -7.43
CA LYS A 54 7.90 -14.57 -7.67
C LYS A 54 8.18 -14.73 -9.16
N TYR A 55 7.11 -14.93 -9.96
CA TYR A 55 7.24 -15.14 -11.40
C TYR A 55 8.02 -14.00 -12.07
N TYR A 56 7.69 -12.75 -11.71
CA TYR A 56 8.37 -11.58 -12.22
C TYR A 56 9.87 -11.61 -11.91
N TYR A 57 10.23 -11.88 -10.66
CA TYR A 57 11.63 -11.94 -10.26
C TYR A 57 12.39 -13.08 -10.94
N GLU A 58 11.82 -14.28 -11.04
CA GLU A 58 12.41 -15.41 -11.77
C GLU A 58 12.64 -15.07 -13.25
N LYS A 59 11.75 -14.30 -13.88
CA LYS A 59 11.96 -13.80 -15.26
C LYS A 59 13.06 -12.75 -15.34
N LEU A 60 13.21 -11.91 -14.32
CA LEU A 60 14.27 -10.91 -14.28
C LEU A 60 15.64 -11.54 -14.04
N THR A 61 15.78 -12.50 -13.13
CA THR A 61 17.08 -13.12 -12.77
C THR A 61 17.43 -14.33 -13.63
N LYS A 62 16.43 -15.03 -14.17
CA LYS A 62 16.52 -16.36 -14.80
C LYS A 62 16.81 -17.50 -13.80
N GLU A 63 16.63 -17.23 -12.52
CA GLU A 63 16.82 -18.21 -11.44
C GLU A 63 15.46 -18.72 -10.97
N LYS A 64 15.36 -20.02 -10.66
CA LYS A 64 14.15 -20.61 -10.05
C LYS A 64 14.22 -20.44 -8.54
N LEU A 65 13.15 -19.93 -7.94
CA LEU A 65 13.04 -19.70 -6.50
C LEU A 65 12.22 -20.82 -5.84
N ASP A 66 12.73 -21.37 -4.74
CA ASP A 66 11.96 -22.25 -3.83
C ASP A 66 11.14 -21.42 -2.83
N SER A 67 10.26 -20.58 -3.36
CA SER A 67 9.46 -19.65 -2.56
C SER A 67 8.49 -20.36 -1.63
N LYS A 68 8.45 -19.92 -0.37
CA LYS A 68 7.47 -20.38 0.64
C LYS A 68 6.19 -19.54 0.56
N LEU A 69 5.40 -19.77 -0.49
CA LEU A 69 4.24 -18.95 -0.83
C LEU A 69 3.20 -18.84 0.30
N ASN A 70 3.04 -19.87 1.14
CA ASN A 70 2.13 -19.83 2.28
C ASN A 70 2.52 -18.73 3.30
N ILE A 71 3.81 -18.51 3.51
CA ILE A 71 4.30 -17.48 4.43
C ILE A 71 4.13 -16.10 3.80
N SER A 72 4.45 -15.96 2.51
CA SER A 72 4.25 -14.71 1.80
C SER A 72 2.77 -14.30 1.78
N PHE A 73 1.86 -15.27 1.64
CA PHE A 73 0.42 -15.06 1.74
C PHE A 73 0.05 -14.50 3.11
N ILE A 74 0.43 -15.18 4.20
CA ILE A 74 0.14 -14.74 5.57
C ILE A 74 0.70 -13.34 5.86
N SER A 75 1.92 -13.07 5.37
CA SER A 75 2.64 -11.81 5.60
C SER A 75 1.94 -10.59 5.01
N ILE A 76 1.15 -10.78 3.95
CA ILE A 76 0.31 -9.73 3.35
C ILE A 76 -1.11 -9.80 3.92
N PHE A 77 -1.66 -11.00 4.03
CA PHE A 77 -3.06 -11.22 4.37
C PHE A 77 -3.40 -10.68 5.74
N ILE A 78 -2.56 -10.91 6.76
CA ILE A 78 -2.82 -10.42 8.11
C ILE A 78 -2.89 -8.89 8.14
N PRO A 79 -1.85 -8.12 7.72
CA PRO A 79 -1.94 -6.67 7.66
C PRO A 79 -3.11 -6.17 6.79
N SER A 80 -3.37 -6.85 5.67
CA SER A 80 -4.42 -6.47 4.73
C SER A 80 -5.84 -6.64 5.27
N ILE A 81 -6.11 -7.73 5.99
CA ILE A 81 -7.42 -7.98 6.59
C ILE A 81 -7.67 -6.97 7.71
N ILE A 82 -6.66 -6.70 8.53
CA ILE A 82 -6.78 -5.71 9.61
C ILE A 82 -7.07 -4.34 8.99
N GLN A 83 -6.34 -3.96 7.93
CA GLN A 83 -6.61 -2.74 7.19
C GLN A 83 -8.04 -2.68 6.65
N ASN A 84 -8.54 -3.75 6.02
CA ASN A 84 -9.90 -3.78 5.51
C ASN A 84 -10.93 -3.68 6.64
N ILE A 85 -10.80 -4.45 7.72
CA ILE A 85 -11.71 -4.38 8.87
C ILE A 85 -11.76 -2.95 9.44
N LEU A 86 -10.61 -2.28 9.57
CA LEU A 86 -10.53 -0.91 10.08
C LEU A 86 -11.15 0.12 9.13
N ILE A 87 -10.94 -0.02 7.82
CA ILE A 87 -11.57 0.84 6.82
C ILE A 87 -13.10 0.66 6.88
N PHE A 88 -13.58 -0.58 6.86
CA PHE A 88 -15.02 -0.84 6.91
C PHE A 88 -15.64 -0.39 8.23
N SER A 89 -15.00 -0.64 9.37
CA SER A 89 -15.51 -0.18 10.67
C SER A 89 -15.57 1.35 10.74
N SER A 90 -14.56 2.05 10.21
CA SER A 90 -14.55 3.51 10.18
C SER A 90 -15.63 4.09 9.26
N ILE A 91 -15.92 3.45 8.12
CA ILE A 91 -17.03 3.83 7.22
C ILE A 91 -18.38 3.59 7.92
N PHE A 92 -18.55 2.45 8.60
CA PHE A 92 -19.78 2.15 9.35
C PHE A 92 -20.02 3.14 10.49
N ILE A 93 -18.98 3.44 11.27
CA ILE A 93 -19.05 4.40 12.38
C ILE A 93 -19.39 5.79 11.83
N SER A 94 -18.65 6.27 10.82
CA SER A 94 -18.87 7.59 10.23
C SER A 94 -20.26 7.73 9.61
N SER A 95 -20.76 6.71 8.90
CA SER A 95 -22.11 6.72 8.32
C SER A 95 -23.21 6.68 9.37
N TYR A 96 -23.07 5.87 10.43
CA TYR A 96 -24.00 5.85 11.56
C TYR A 96 -24.10 7.23 12.23
N PHE A 97 -22.96 7.85 12.51
CA PHE A 97 -22.93 9.19 13.11
C PHE A 97 -23.44 10.28 12.16
N TYR A 98 -23.16 10.18 10.86
CA TYR A 98 -23.70 11.12 9.88
C TYR A 98 -25.24 11.05 9.81
N LEU A 99 -25.79 9.83 9.83
CA LEU A 99 -27.24 9.61 9.85
C LEU A 99 -27.90 10.13 11.14
N SER A 100 -27.24 9.98 12.30
CA SER A 100 -27.77 10.51 13.56
C SER A 100 -27.79 12.04 13.59
N ILE A 101 -26.79 12.72 13.00
CA ILE A 101 -26.79 14.18 12.84
C ILE A 101 -27.94 14.63 11.93
N LEU A 102 -28.11 14.01 10.76
CA LEU A 102 -29.22 14.35 9.85
C LEU A 102 -30.59 14.19 10.53
N SER A 103 -30.73 13.16 11.38
CA SER A 103 -31.96 12.94 12.14
C SER A 103 -32.18 14.01 13.22
N LEU A 104 -31.12 14.46 13.88
CA LEU A 104 -31.14 15.53 14.88
C LEU A 104 -31.44 16.89 14.24
N ASP A 105 -30.86 17.20 13.09
CA ASP A 105 -31.14 18.43 12.34
C ASP A 105 -32.58 18.45 11.81
N TYR A 106 -33.07 17.31 11.33
CA TYR A 106 -34.46 17.17 10.91
C TYR A 106 -35.43 17.33 12.10
N LEU A 107 -35.12 16.75 13.26
CA LEU A 107 -35.90 16.91 14.48
C LEU A 107 -35.83 18.34 15.02
N ASN A 108 -34.66 18.96 15.06
CA ASN A 108 -34.45 20.33 15.54
C ASN A 108 -35.13 21.37 14.64
N ASN A 109 -35.07 21.20 13.32
CA ASN A 109 -35.85 22.04 12.38
C ASN A 109 -37.36 21.87 12.54
N LYS A 110 -37.82 20.76 13.14
CA LYS A 110 -39.23 20.52 13.49
C LYS A 110 -39.58 20.94 14.92
N LEU A 111 -38.58 21.15 15.78
CA LEU A 111 -38.68 21.39 17.24
C LEU A 111 -38.06 22.73 17.68
N VAL A 112 -37.97 23.73 16.79
CA VAL A 112 -37.39 25.08 17.04
C VAL A 112 -37.99 25.85 18.25
N TYR A 113 -38.89 25.27 19.04
CA TYR A 113 -39.48 25.90 20.22
C TYR A 113 -38.95 25.52 21.60
N ILE A 114 -37.95 24.63 21.75
CA ILE A 114 -37.46 24.32 23.10
C ILE A 114 -35.93 24.35 23.17
N ASN A 115 -35.44 25.47 23.70
CA ASN A 115 -34.10 25.74 24.19
C ASN A 115 -33.30 24.48 24.58
N SER A 116 -32.25 24.17 23.82
CA SER A 116 -31.10 23.49 24.41
C SER A 116 -29.80 23.93 23.70
N PRO A 117 -28.73 24.23 24.46
CA PRO A 117 -27.44 24.62 23.91
C PRO A 117 -26.62 23.37 23.61
N LEU A 118 -27.04 22.57 22.64
CA LEU A 118 -26.20 21.49 22.11
C LEU A 118 -25.44 22.01 20.90
N ASN A 119 -24.48 22.89 21.15
CA ASN A 119 -23.40 23.20 20.22
C ASN A 119 -22.46 21.98 20.11
N LEU A 120 -22.96 20.84 19.61
CA LEU A 120 -22.12 19.81 19.02
C LEU A 120 -21.63 20.35 17.68
N SER A 121 -20.63 21.23 17.75
CA SER A 121 -19.97 21.75 16.57
C SER A 121 -19.36 20.60 15.77
N PHE A 122 -19.41 20.71 14.44
CA PHE A 122 -18.77 19.84 13.46
C PHE A 122 -17.32 19.44 13.84
N TYR A 123 -16.64 20.29 14.62
CA TYR A 123 -15.29 20.09 15.14
C TYR A 123 -15.17 18.91 16.14
N ASN A 124 -16.15 18.72 17.03
CA ASN A 124 -16.18 17.60 17.98
C ASN A 124 -16.47 16.26 17.29
N PHE A 125 -16.93 16.29 16.02
CA PHE A 125 -17.21 15.12 15.18
C PHE A 125 -16.03 14.72 14.29
N ILE A 126 -15.35 15.70 13.67
CA ILE A 126 -14.19 15.42 12.81
C ILE A 126 -13.03 14.87 13.64
N LEU A 127 -12.80 15.40 14.85
CA LEU A 127 -11.63 15.05 15.64
C LEU A 127 -11.56 13.54 15.98
N PRO A 128 -12.61 12.87 16.51
CA PRO A 128 -12.53 11.44 16.83
C PRO A 128 -12.43 10.55 15.58
N VAL A 129 -13.08 10.94 14.48
CA VAL A 129 -12.98 10.21 13.20
C VAL A 129 -11.56 10.32 12.65
N VAL A 130 -10.99 11.53 12.58
CA VAL A 130 -9.62 11.72 12.09
C VAL A 130 -8.59 11.04 13.00
N VAL A 131 -8.73 11.17 14.32
CA VAL A 131 -7.82 10.53 15.29
C VAL A 131 -7.89 9.01 15.20
N SER A 132 -9.09 8.43 15.10
CA SER A 132 -9.25 6.98 14.92
C SER A 132 -8.64 6.52 13.58
N PHE A 133 -8.87 7.26 12.49
CA PHE A 133 -8.22 7.00 11.20
C PHE A 133 -6.69 6.99 11.34
N ILE A 134 -6.09 8.01 11.96
CA ILE A 134 -4.62 8.09 12.12
C ILE A 134 -4.08 6.91 12.93
N ILE A 135 -4.70 6.59 14.06
CA ILE A 135 -4.24 5.49 14.94
C ILE A 135 -4.36 4.14 14.22
N PHE A 136 -5.50 3.89 13.56
CA PHE A 136 -5.76 2.63 12.87
C PHE A 136 -4.89 2.43 11.63
N TYR A 137 -4.70 3.48 10.82
CA TYR A 137 -3.76 3.44 9.70
C TYR A 137 -2.33 3.28 10.20
N GLY A 138 -1.95 3.94 11.29
CA GLY A 138 -0.62 3.78 11.90
C GLY A 138 -0.30 2.33 12.26
N ILE A 139 -1.21 1.66 12.98
CA ILE A 139 -1.01 0.26 13.42
C ILE A 139 -0.88 -0.68 12.22
N THR A 140 -1.77 -0.56 11.23
CA THR A 140 -1.72 -1.42 10.03
C THR A 140 -0.45 -1.21 9.23
N TYR A 141 0.00 0.03 9.07
CA TYR A 141 1.24 0.34 8.38
C TYR A 141 2.45 -0.22 9.12
N ILE A 142 2.48 -0.11 10.46
CA ILE A 142 3.53 -0.72 11.28
C ILE A 142 3.57 -2.24 11.09
N MET A 143 2.42 -2.90 11.05
CA MET A 143 2.36 -4.34 10.78
C MET A 143 2.88 -4.70 9.39
N TYR A 144 2.54 -3.92 8.36
CA TYR A 144 3.11 -4.09 7.01
C TYR A 144 4.62 -3.92 7.01
N ILE A 145 5.13 -2.91 7.71
CA ILE A 145 6.57 -2.69 7.84
C ILE A 145 7.19 -3.93 8.46
N PHE A 146 6.69 -4.40 9.60
CA PHE A 146 7.28 -5.54 10.31
C PHE A 146 7.13 -6.88 9.57
N SER A 147 6.14 -7.02 8.69
CA SER A 147 5.96 -8.23 7.89
C SER A 147 6.85 -8.27 6.63
N MET A 148 7.49 -7.15 6.24
CA MET A 148 8.27 -7.09 5.00
C MET A 148 9.42 -8.12 4.95
N ASN A 149 10.11 -8.37 6.06
CA ASN A 149 11.17 -9.37 6.08
C ASN A 149 10.65 -10.77 5.79
N SER A 150 9.54 -11.16 6.44
CA SER A 150 8.88 -12.44 6.17
C SER A 150 8.34 -12.51 4.75
N PHE A 151 7.78 -11.42 4.23
CA PHE A 151 7.26 -11.36 2.87
C PHE A 151 8.35 -11.54 1.81
N TYR A 152 9.35 -10.67 1.75
CA TYR A 152 10.39 -10.74 0.74
C TYR A 152 11.30 -11.97 0.92
N GLY A 153 11.60 -12.33 2.17
CA GLY A 153 12.40 -13.52 2.48
C GLY A 153 11.73 -14.82 2.09
N SER A 154 10.41 -14.94 2.25
CA SER A 154 9.67 -16.13 1.82
C SER A 154 9.52 -16.22 0.30
N ILE A 155 9.44 -15.09 -0.43
CA ILE A 155 9.52 -15.09 -1.89
C ILE A 155 10.86 -15.63 -2.36
N LEU A 156 11.97 -15.20 -1.74
CA LEU A 156 13.30 -15.69 -2.07
C LEU A 156 13.59 -17.11 -1.55
N GLY A 157 12.67 -17.72 -0.78
CA GLY A 157 12.85 -19.05 -0.19
C GLY A 157 13.78 -19.08 1.04
N LYS A 158 14.21 -17.91 1.53
CA LYS A 158 15.16 -17.75 2.64
C LYS A 158 14.49 -17.71 4.03
N VAL A 159 13.18 -17.48 4.09
CA VAL A 159 12.40 -17.47 5.33
C VAL A 159 11.34 -18.56 5.30
N ASN A 160 11.30 -19.37 6.35
CA ASN A 160 10.44 -20.56 6.48
C ASN A 160 9.36 -20.44 7.56
N LYS A 161 9.30 -19.33 8.30
CA LYS A 161 8.24 -19.02 9.28
C LYS A 161 7.84 -17.56 9.19
N TYR A 162 6.57 -17.26 9.44
CA TYR A 162 6.12 -15.88 9.60
C TYR A 162 6.65 -15.33 10.93
N ASN A 163 7.45 -14.27 10.85
CA ASN A 163 7.98 -13.56 12.00
C ASN A 163 7.97 -12.04 11.77
N LEU A 164 7.70 -11.28 12.82
CA LEU A 164 7.73 -9.82 12.81
C LEU A 164 9.12 -9.36 13.25
N GLU A 165 10.00 -9.11 12.29
CA GLU A 165 11.38 -8.69 12.57
C GLU A 165 11.59 -7.22 12.28
N ILE A 166 11.68 -6.40 13.32
CA ILE A 166 11.76 -4.93 13.19
C ILE A 166 13.06 -4.51 12.49
N ASN A 167 14.22 -4.92 13.01
CA ASN A 167 15.52 -4.46 12.52
C ASN A 167 15.74 -4.77 11.04
N ASN A 168 15.33 -5.98 10.65
CA ASN A 168 15.50 -6.48 9.31
C ASN A 168 14.46 -5.88 8.35
N SER A 169 13.23 -5.67 8.80
CA SER A 169 12.19 -5.13 7.93
C SER A 169 12.30 -3.61 7.75
N SER A 170 12.77 -2.88 8.75
CA SER A 170 12.96 -1.43 8.67
C SER A 170 13.94 -1.05 7.57
N LYS A 171 15.04 -1.79 7.40
CA LYS A 171 16.01 -1.54 6.31
C LYS A 171 15.39 -1.71 4.92
N ILE A 172 14.56 -2.73 4.73
CA ILE A 172 13.83 -2.97 3.48
C ILE A 172 12.85 -1.81 3.24
N PHE A 173 12.08 -1.46 4.27
CA PHE A 173 11.14 -0.36 4.24
C PHE A 173 11.82 0.97 3.89
N PHE A 174 12.95 1.31 4.51
CA PHE A 174 13.68 2.55 4.21
C PHE A 174 14.13 2.61 2.75
N ASN A 175 14.59 1.51 2.15
CA ASN A 175 14.98 1.52 0.74
C ASN A 175 13.77 1.73 -0.19
N ILE A 176 12.65 1.05 0.08
CA ILE A 176 11.40 1.23 -0.67
C ILE A 176 10.88 2.67 -0.51
N LEU A 177 10.85 3.18 0.73
CA LEU A 177 10.37 4.52 1.07
C LEU A 177 11.24 5.59 0.39
N THR A 178 12.56 5.45 0.43
CA THR A 178 13.49 6.40 -0.19
C THR A 178 13.26 6.48 -1.70
N LEU A 179 13.14 5.33 -2.37
CA LEU A 179 12.84 5.29 -3.80
C LEU A 179 11.46 5.90 -4.10
N PHE A 180 10.45 5.57 -3.29
CA PHE A 180 9.10 6.12 -3.43
C PHE A 180 9.11 7.65 -3.30
N LEU A 181 9.77 8.22 -2.30
CA LEU A 181 9.86 9.67 -2.10
C LEU A 181 10.60 10.38 -3.25
N ILE A 182 11.74 9.83 -3.69
CA ILE A 182 12.49 10.35 -4.85
C ILE A 182 11.59 10.36 -6.08
N SER A 183 10.87 9.27 -6.31
CA SER A 183 10.01 9.12 -7.47
C SER A 183 8.81 10.08 -7.45
N MET A 184 8.21 10.29 -6.27
CA MET A 184 7.14 11.28 -6.08
C MET A 184 7.63 12.70 -6.32
N PHE A 185 8.84 13.03 -5.84
CA PHE A 185 9.46 14.32 -6.10
C PHE A 185 9.67 14.55 -7.60
N ILE A 186 10.25 13.58 -8.31
CA ILE A 186 10.42 13.66 -9.78
C ILE A 186 9.07 13.85 -10.49
N LEU A 187 8.04 13.13 -10.07
CA LEU A 187 6.70 13.24 -10.65
C LEU A 187 6.04 14.59 -10.39
N PHE A 188 6.27 15.19 -9.23
CA PHE A 188 5.80 16.53 -8.92
C PHE A 188 6.44 17.58 -9.87
N PHE A 189 7.73 17.45 -10.17
CA PHE A 189 8.36 18.32 -11.17
C PHE A 189 7.82 18.07 -12.58
N LEU A 190 7.68 16.80 -12.98
CA LEU A 190 7.12 16.47 -14.29
C LEU A 190 5.68 16.97 -14.44
N SER A 191 4.85 16.77 -13.43
CA SER A 191 3.47 17.24 -13.46
C SER A 191 3.39 18.75 -13.52
N SER A 192 4.22 19.48 -12.77
CA SER A 192 4.22 20.95 -12.80
C SER A 192 4.60 21.54 -14.16
N ILE A 193 5.47 20.89 -14.94
CA ILE A 193 5.77 21.25 -16.33
C ILE A 193 4.56 20.99 -17.25
N ILE A 194 3.82 19.92 -16.97
CA ILE A 194 2.73 19.40 -17.80
C ILE A 194 1.37 20.07 -17.51
N ILE A 195 1.22 20.79 -16.39
CA ILE A 195 -0.02 21.49 -15.97
C ILE A 195 -0.57 22.46 -17.03
N LEU A 196 0.25 22.90 -18.00
CA LEU A 196 -0.22 23.67 -19.17
C LEU A 196 -1.24 22.93 -20.04
N ASN A 197 -1.41 21.61 -19.90
CA ASN A 197 -2.40 20.84 -20.64
C ASN A 197 -3.11 19.81 -19.74
N LYS A 198 -4.39 20.07 -19.41
CA LYS A 198 -5.21 19.25 -18.50
C LYS A 198 -5.29 17.76 -18.87
N TYR A 199 -5.10 17.43 -20.16
CA TYR A 199 -5.17 16.06 -20.65
C TYR A 199 -3.89 15.25 -20.42
N LEU A 200 -2.75 15.91 -20.16
CA LEU A 200 -1.45 15.25 -20.02
C LEU A 200 -1.13 14.84 -18.57
N ILE A 201 -1.94 15.24 -17.57
CA ILE A 201 -1.76 14.89 -16.15
C ILE A 201 -1.78 13.37 -15.90
N LEU A 202 -2.46 12.60 -16.76
CA LEU A 202 -2.51 11.14 -16.66
C LEU A 202 -1.17 10.46 -17.01
N ILE A 203 -0.32 11.11 -17.81
CA ILE A 203 0.93 10.51 -18.29
C ILE A 203 1.93 10.27 -17.14
N PRO A 204 2.24 11.26 -16.28
CA PRO A 204 3.08 11.04 -15.10
C PRO A 204 2.56 9.90 -14.19
N ILE A 205 1.24 9.81 -14.01
CA ILE A 205 0.61 8.78 -13.19
C ILE A 205 0.83 7.39 -13.81
N LEU A 206 0.62 7.25 -15.12
CA LEU A 206 0.89 6.00 -15.83
C LEU A 206 2.37 5.61 -15.75
N ILE A 207 3.29 6.57 -15.90
CA ILE A 207 4.73 6.35 -15.74
C ILE A 207 5.05 5.83 -14.34
N PHE A 208 4.47 6.40 -13.30
CA PHE A 208 4.64 5.93 -11.92
C PHE A 208 4.22 4.47 -11.78
N ILE A 209 3.00 4.17 -12.20
CA ILE A 209 2.39 2.86 -12.06
C ILE A 209 3.18 1.79 -12.84
N LEU A 210 3.62 2.12 -14.06
CA LEU A 210 4.19 1.14 -14.98
C LEU A 210 5.70 0.96 -14.84
N LEU A 211 6.42 1.97 -14.33
CA LEU A 211 7.88 1.91 -14.19
C LEU A 211 8.34 1.86 -12.74
N ILE A 212 7.76 2.69 -11.87
CA ILE A 212 8.26 2.86 -10.50
C ILE A 212 7.73 1.77 -9.58
N VAL A 213 6.44 1.41 -9.69
CA VAL A 213 5.86 0.35 -8.85
C VAL A 213 6.59 -1.00 -9.01
N PRO A 214 6.88 -1.50 -10.22
CA PRO A 214 7.69 -2.71 -10.38
C PRO A 214 9.10 -2.58 -9.79
N LEU A 215 9.70 -1.39 -9.87
CA LEU A 215 11.03 -1.12 -9.33
C LEU A 215 11.03 -1.18 -7.79
N LEU A 216 9.95 -0.73 -7.13
CA LEU A 216 9.76 -0.80 -5.68
C LEU A 216 9.75 -2.24 -5.16
N ASP A 217 9.18 -3.19 -5.91
CA ASP A 217 9.16 -4.59 -5.47
C ASP A 217 10.53 -5.27 -5.69
N ILE A 218 11.24 -4.91 -6.77
CA ILE A 218 12.61 -5.40 -6.98
C ILE A 218 13.55 -4.84 -5.91
N ILE A 219 13.45 -3.55 -5.55
CA ILE A 219 14.31 -3.00 -4.49
C ILE A 219 14.01 -3.66 -3.15
N GLY A 220 12.76 -4.02 -2.89
CA GLY A 220 12.38 -4.84 -1.75
C GLY A 220 13.12 -6.18 -1.73
N LEU A 221 13.05 -6.95 -2.81
CA LEU A 221 13.72 -8.25 -2.95
C LEU A 221 15.25 -8.15 -2.86
N VAL A 222 15.87 -7.25 -3.63
CA VAL A 222 17.34 -7.05 -3.63
C VAL A 222 17.82 -6.58 -2.26
N SER A 223 17.06 -5.71 -1.58
CA SER A 223 17.45 -5.23 -0.26
C SER A 223 17.39 -6.32 0.81
N PHE A 224 16.46 -7.27 0.70
CA PHE A 224 16.46 -8.47 1.54
C PHE A 224 17.68 -9.35 1.23
N ASP A 225 17.97 -9.58 -0.05
CA ASP A 225 19.03 -10.49 -0.50
C ASP A 225 20.43 -10.00 -0.11
N SER A 226 20.61 -8.68 0.00
CA SER A 226 21.86 -8.00 0.34
C SER A 226 22.21 -7.95 1.84
N LYS A 227 21.42 -8.64 2.68
CA LYS A 227 21.68 -8.83 4.11
C LYS A 227 22.68 -9.95 4.31
#